data_AF-T1IB85-F1
#
_entry.id   AF-T1IB85-F1
#
_cell.length_a   1.000
_cell.length_b   1.000
_cell.length_c   1.000
_cell.angle_alpha   90.00
_cell.angle_beta   90.00
_cell.angle_gamma   90.00
#
_symmetry.space_group_name_H-M   'P 1'
#
loop_
_entity.id
_entity.type
_entity.pdbx_description
1 polymer ?
#
loop_
_entity_poly.entity_id
_entity_poly.type
_entity_poly.pdbx_seq_one_letter_code
_entity_poly.pdbx_strand_id
1 'polypeptide(L)'
;MAKRKQWNPKAMVEAVKAVRKKEMGYKTAAKTFQVPRATLKDYVQSSLEPEDMINRNIGRPTVLPKVIEQMLAEYCLTIEKT
;
A
#
# COMPACT_ATOMS: atom_id res chain seq x y z
N MET A 1 7.46 13.76 -11.05
CA MET A 1 7.52 12.53 -10.21
C MET A 1 6.45 11.56 -10.70
N ALA A 2 6.74 10.26 -10.81
CA ALA A 2 5.74 9.27 -11.22
C ALA A 2 4.67 9.09 -10.12
N LYS A 3 3.39 9.10 -10.51
CA LYS A 3 2.28 8.86 -9.58
C LYS A 3 2.30 7.39 -9.14
N ARG A 4 2.34 7.16 -7.83
CA ARG A 4 2.41 5.81 -7.22
C ARG A 4 1.01 5.22 -7.04
N LYS A 5 0.93 3.89 -6.94
CA LYS A 5 -0.31 3.12 -6.66
C LYS A 5 -1.51 3.51 -7.55
N GLN A 6 -1.28 3.68 -8.87
CA GLN A 6 -2.36 3.97 -9.82
C GLN A 6 -3.18 2.74 -10.23
N TRP A 7 -2.81 1.55 -9.76
CA TRP A 7 -3.52 0.30 -10.01
C TRP A 7 -4.70 0.13 -9.06
N ASN A 8 -5.70 -0.65 -9.48
CA ASN A 8 -6.87 -0.94 -8.66
C ASN A 8 -6.46 -1.75 -7.41
N PRO A 9 -6.69 -1.24 -6.18
CA PRO A 9 -6.30 -1.92 -4.96
C PRO A 9 -6.97 -3.29 -4.80
N LYS A 10 -8.24 -3.42 -5.14
CA LYS A 10 -8.96 -4.70 -5.03
C LYS A 10 -8.35 -5.76 -5.96
N ALA A 11 -8.02 -5.37 -7.19
CA ALA A 11 -7.36 -6.26 -8.15
C ALA A 11 -5.99 -6.74 -7.67
N MET A 12 -5.23 -5.88 -6.96
CA MET A 12 -3.95 -6.28 -6.36
C MET A 12 -4.14 -7.28 -5.20
N VAL A 13 -5.16 -7.11 -4.36
CA VAL A 13 -5.50 -8.09 -3.30
C VAL A 13 -5.75 -9.46 -3.91
N GLU A 14 -6.61 -9.51 -4.93
CA GLU A 14 -6.99 -10.76 -5.60
C GLU A 14 -5.79 -11.41 -6.29
N ALA A 15 -4.96 -10.62 -6.97
CA ALA A 15 -3.73 -11.10 -7.59
C ALA A 15 -2.77 -11.71 -6.57
N VAL A 16 -2.59 -11.07 -5.41
CA VAL A 16 -1.73 -11.58 -4.33
C VAL A 16 -2.31 -12.86 -3.74
N LYS A 17 -3.63 -12.91 -3.48
CA LYS A 17 -4.30 -14.11 -2.96
C LYS A 17 -4.16 -15.28 -3.95
N ALA A 18 -4.38 -15.07 -5.24
CA ALA A 18 -4.26 -16.12 -6.26
C ALA A 18 -2.82 -16.65 -6.41
N VAL A 19 -1.81 -15.78 -6.35
CA VAL A 19 -0.40 -16.21 -6.42
C VAL A 19 0.02 -16.93 -5.15
N ARG A 20 -0.39 -16.46 -3.95
CA ARG A 20 -0.10 -17.15 -2.67
C ARG A 20 -0.73 -18.55 -2.61
N LYS A 21 -1.95 -18.70 -3.14
CA LYS A 21 -2.64 -19.99 -3.29
C LYS A 21 -2.04 -20.91 -4.36
N LYS A 22 -1.04 -20.44 -5.12
CA LYS A 22 -0.41 -21.13 -6.26
C LYS A 22 -1.38 -21.44 -7.42
N GLU A 23 -2.52 -20.75 -7.50
CA GLU A 23 -3.48 -20.89 -8.61
C GLU A 23 -2.93 -20.28 -9.90
N MET A 24 -2.14 -19.22 -9.79
CA MET A 24 -1.54 -18.50 -10.92
C MET A 24 -0.07 -18.13 -10.67
N GLY A 25 0.72 -18.09 -11.74
CA GLY A 25 2.08 -17.54 -11.71
C GLY A 25 2.09 -16.01 -11.83
N TYR A 26 3.21 -15.38 -11.48
CA TYR A 26 3.35 -13.91 -11.51
C TYR A 26 3.02 -13.27 -12.87
N LYS A 27 3.40 -13.92 -13.97
CA LYS A 27 3.17 -13.39 -15.33
C LYS A 27 1.70 -13.45 -15.73
N THR A 28 1.00 -14.53 -15.38
CA THR A 28 -0.42 -14.70 -15.69
C THR A 28 -1.25 -13.80 -14.79
N ALA A 29 -1.02 -13.81 -13.48
CA ALA A 29 -1.74 -12.94 -12.54
C ALA A 29 -1.60 -11.44 -12.89
N ALA A 30 -0.40 -10.97 -13.24
CA ALA A 30 -0.19 -9.58 -13.65
C ALA A 30 -1.03 -9.20 -14.89
N LYS A 31 -1.17 -10.11 -15.85
CA LYS A 31 -2.00 -9.89 -17.05
C LYS A 31 -3.49 -9.94 -16.72
N THR A 32 -3.92 -10.94 -15.97
CA THR A 32 -5.34 -11.15 -15.63
C THR A 32 -5.91 -10.01 -14.81
N PHE A 33 -5.19 -9.57 -13.77
CA PHE A 33 -5.66 -8.52 -12.87
C PHE A 33 -5.19 -7.11 -13.28
N GLN A 34 -4.49 -6.98 -14.42
CA GLN A 34 -3.94 -5.71 -14.91
C GLN A 34 -3.10 -4.96 -13.87
N VAL A 35 -2.31 -5.70 -13.09
CA VAL A 35 -1.45 -5.13 -12.03
C VAL A 35 0.02 -5.19 -12.44
N PRO A 36 0.86 -4.23 -12.00
CA PRO A 36 2.28 -4.27 -12.28
C PRO A 36 2.95 -5.50 -11.68
N ARG A 37 3.66 -6.27 -12.52
CA ARG A 37 4.33 -7.51 -12.12
C ARG A 37 5.38 -7.32 -11.03
N ALA A 38 6.17 -6.24 -11.10
CA ALA A 38 7.19 -5.94 -10.10
C ALA A 38 6.56 -5.76 -8.71
N THR A 39 5.54 -4.89 -8.62
CA THR A 39 4.79 -4.65 -7.39
C THR A 39 4.13 -5.92 -6.87
N LEU A 40 3.51 -6.72 -7.75
CA LEU A 40 2.90 -7.99 -7.36
C LEU A 40 3.93 -8.95 -6.73
N LYS A 41 5.15 -9.02 -7.28
CA LYS A 41 6.23 -9.85 -6.72
C LYS A 41 6.62 -9.39 -5.31
N ASP A 42 6.86 -8.10 -5.13
CA ASP A 42 7.22 -7.52 -3.83
C ASP A 42 6.13 -7.78 -2.78
N TYR A 43 4.88 -7.76 -3.23
CA TYR A 43 3.71 -7.88 -2.37
C TYR A 43 3.47 -9.33 -1.93
N VAL A 44 3.62 -10.28 -2.84
CA VAL A 44 3.53 -11.71 -2.55
C VAL A 44 4.61 -12.16 -1.56
N GLN A 45 5.82 -11.59 -1.66
CA GLN A 45 6.94 -11.89 -0.75
C GLN A 45 6.76 -11.33 0.67
N SER A 46 5.87 -10.36 0.86
CA SER A 46 5.59 -9.82 2.19
C SER A 46 4.84 -10.84 3.04
N SER A 47 5.10 -10.84 4.35
CA SER A 47 4.39 -11.69 5.33
C SER A 47 3.05 -11.12 5.79
N LEU A 48 2.73 -9.89 5.38
CA LEU A 48 1.53 -9.16 5.81
C LEU A 48 0.28 -9.67 5.08
N GLU A 49 -0.89 -9.41 5.68
CA GLU A 49 -2.16 -9.63 5.00
C GLU A 49 -2.27 -8.71 3.77
N PRO A 50 -2.92 -9.18 2.67
CA PRO A 50 -2.97 -8.43 1.41
C PRO A 50 -3.59 -7.04 1.55
N GLU A 51 -4.57 -6.91 2.44
CA GLU A 51 -5.34 -5.68 2.68
C GLU A 51 -4.49 -4.63 3.42
N ASP A 52 -3.80 -5.04 4.49
CA ASP A 52 -2.90 -4.16 5.27
C ASP A 52 -1.71 -3.68 4.44
N MET A 53 -1.16 -4.56 3.61
CA MET A 53 -0.03 -4.24 2.76
C MET A 53 -0.37 -3.17 1.71
N ILE A 54 -1.59 -3.15 1.17
CA ILE A 54 -1.99 -2.13 0.19
C ILE A 54 -2.21 -0.79 0.88
N ASN A 55 -2.78 -0.81 2.08
CA ASN A 55 -3.04 0.39 2.88
C ASN A 55 -1.77 0.97 3.51
N ARG A 56 -0.67 0.21 3.55
CA ARG A 56 0.59 0.67 4.13
C ARG A 56 1.09 1.96 3.46
N ASN A 57 1.54 2.90 4.28
CA ASN A 57 2.31 4.05 3.80
C ASN A 57 3.66 3.57 3.28
N ILE A 58 4.00 3.97 2.04
CA ILE A 58 5.30 3.69 1.46
C ILE A 58 6.23 4.84 1.83
N GLY A 59 7.24 4.57 2.64
CA GLY A 59 8.21 5.59 3.04
C GLY A 59 9.00 5.18 4.27
N ARG A 60 9.82 6.11 4.75
CA ARG A 60 10.53 5.96 6.01
C ARG A 60 9.50 5.88 7.15
N PRO A 61 9.70 5.02 8.17
CA PRO A 61 8.86 5.04 9.35
C PRO A 61 8.91 6.44 9.99
N THR A 62 7.75 6.91 10.45
CA THR A 62 7.66 8.17 11.18
C THR A 62 8.14 7.96 12.62
N VAL A 63 8.80 8.97 13.18
CA VAL A 63 9.24 8.95 14.59
C VAL A 63 8.04 9.14 15.52
N LEU A 64 7.08 9.97 15.10
CA LEU A 64 5.85 10.22 15.83
C LEU A 64 4.72 9.35 15.27
N PRO A 65 3.87 8.78 16.14
CA PRO A 65 2.61 8.19 15.72
C PRO A 65 1.73 9.24 15.03
N LYS A 66 0.98 8.83 14.00
CA LYS A 66 0.11 9.71 13.19
C LYS A 66 -0.86 10.55 14.03
N VAL A 67 -1.35 10.00 15.14
CA VAL A 67 -2.25 10.71 16.08
C VAL A 67 -1.56 11.92 16.70
N ILE A 68 -0.31 11.76 17.15
CA ILE A 68 0.47 12.85 17.75
C ILE A 68 0.83 13.90 16.69
N GLU A 69 1.22 13.46 15.50
CA GLU A 69 1.48 14.37 14.38
C GLU A 69 0.27 15.25 14.06
N GLN A 70 -0.93 14.66 14.05
CA GLN A 70 -2.17 15.38 13.79
C GLN A 70 -2.53 16.35 14.91
N MET A 71 -2.40 15.93 16.18
CA MET A 71 -2.62 16.83 17.32
C MET A 71 -1.68 18.03 17.31
N LEU A 72 -0.40 17.81 17.00
CA LEU A 72 0.58 18.90 16.88
C LEU A 72 0.22 19.85 15.74
N ALA A 73 -0.19 19.31 14.59
CA ALA A 73 -0.63 20.12 13.46
C ALA A 73 -1.85 20.99 13.81
N GLU A 74 -2.86 20.41 14.45
CA GLU A 74 -4.06 21.12 14.89
C GLU A 74 -3.71 22.23 15.90
N TYR A 75 -2.83 21.95 16.85
CA TYR A 75 -2.37 22.93 17.85
C TYR A 75 -1.60 24.11 17.23
N CYS A 76 -0.73 23.87 16.25
CA CYS A 76 -0.06 24.96 15.55
C CYS A 76 -1.07 25.87 14.82
N LEU A 77 -2.07 25.27 14.18
CA LEU A 77 -3.12 25.99 13.46
C LEU A 77 -4.05 26.79 14.39
N THR A 78 -4.25 26.37 15.65
CA THR A 78 -5.03 27.15 16.62
C THR A 78 -4.25 28.37 17.10
N ILE A 79 -2.94 28.23 17.34
CA ILE A 79 -2.09 29.35 17.74
C ILE A 79 -2.07 30.45 16.68
N GLU A 80 -1.96 30.11 15.40
CA GLU A 80 -1.92 31.11 14.31
C GLU A 80 -3.20 31.94 14.16
N LYS A 81 -4.33 31.46 14.70
CA LYS A 81 -5.63 32.14 14.61
C LYS A 81 -5.91 33.10 15.77
N THR A 82 -5.09 33.05 16.82
CA THR A 82 -5.15 33.94 17.99
C THR A 82 -4.26 35.15 17.78
#